data_AF-A0A1C6QIV5-F1
#
_entry.id   AF-A0A1C6QIV5-F1
#
_cell.length_a   1.000
_cell.length_b   1.000
_cell.length_c   1.000
_cell.angle_alpha   90.00
_cell.angle_beta   90.00
_cell.angle_gamma   90.00
#
_symmetry.space_group_name_H-M   'P 1'
#
loop_
_entity.id
_entity.type
_entity.pdbx_description
1 polymer ?
#
loop_
_entity_poly.entity_id
_entity_poly.type
_entity_poly.pdbx_seq_one_letter_code
_entity_poly.pdbx_strand_id
1 'polypeptide(L)' 'MPHRNAPLTETGRLRLARCVVEEGWPLRRAAERFQVSPTTARRWAGRYRELGEAGMADHSCRPRRSPRRTPTRT' A
#
# COMPACT_ATOMS: atom_id res chain seq x y z
N MET A 1 6.54 -13.21 -10.18
CA MET A 1 6.24 -12.83 -8.78
C MET A 1 6.84 -11.46 -8.51
N PRO A 2 6.08 -10.45 -8.06
CA PRO A 2 6.66 -9.18 -7.65
C PRO A 2 7.63 -9.39 -6.48
N HIS A 3 8.80 -8.75 -6.54
CA HIS A 3 9.86 -8.92 -5.53
C HIS A 3 9.39 -8.39 -4.17
N ARG A 4 9.76 -9.05 -3.06
CA ARG A 4 9.34 -8.72 -1.68
C ARG A 4 9.63 -7.27 -1.26
N ASN A 5 10.62 -6.64 -1.89
CA ASN A 5 11.00 -5.24 -1.62
C ASN A 5 10.39 -4.23 -2.61
N ALA A 6 9.56 -4.67 -3.56
CA ALA A 6 8.93 -3.75 -4.51
C ALA A 6 7.97 -2.83 -3.74
N PRO A 7 7.91 -1.53 -4.09
CA PRO A 7 7.19 -0.52 -3.31
C PRO A 7 5.67 -0.75 -3.22
N LEU A 8 5.13 -1.54 -4.14
CA LEU A 8 3.70 -1.91 -4.16
C LEU A 8 3.37 -3.20 -3.40
N THR A 9 4.35 -3.89 -2.82
CA THR A 9 4.09 -4.99 -1.89
C THR A 9 3.71 -4.47 -0.51
N GLU A 10 3.02 -5.28 0.29
CA GLU A 10 2.72 -4.99 1.70
C GLU A 10 3.96 -4.53 2.48
N THR A 11 5.09 -5.24 2.33
CA THR A 11 6.35 -4.90 2.99
C THR A 11 6.91 -3.55 2.51
N GLY A 12 6.80 -3.25 1.20
CA GLY A 12 7.20 -1.96 0.64
C GLY A 12 6.37 -0.79 1.20
N ARG A 13 5.05 -0.96 1.31
CA ARG A 13 4.13 0.04 1.85
C ARG A 13 4.35 0.27 3.35
N LEU A 14 4.55 -0.81 4.11
CA LEU A 14 4.84 -0.73 5.54
C LEU A 14 6.13 0.05 5.80
N ARG A 15 7.21 -0.25 5.05
CA ARG A 15 8.47 0.49 5.15
C ARG A 15 8.30 1.96 4.81
N LEU A 16 7.58 2.28 3.72
CA LEU A 16 7.28 3.67 3.37
C LEU A 16 6.56 4.38 4.51
N ALA A 17 5.52 3.76 5.07
CA ALA A 17 4.71 4.38 6.10
C ALA A 17 5.50 4.61 7.39
N ARG A 18 6.33 3.65 7.80
CA ARG A 18 7.23 3.81 8.96
C ARG A 18 8.24 4.94 8.75
N CYS A 19 8.85 5.08 7.57
CA CYS A 19 9.75 6.20 7.32
C CYS A 19 9.05 7.56 7.50
N VAL A 20 7.79 7.67 7.09
CA VAL A 20 7.04 8.94 7.23
C VAL A 20 6.54 9.17 8.67
N VAL A 21 6.05 8.12 9.34
CA VAL A 21 5.34 8.24 10.63
C VAL A 21 6.29 8.10 11.82
N GLU A 22 7.17 7.11 11.80
CA GLU A 22 8.10 6.82 12.90
C GLU A 22 9.40 7.63 12.75
N GLU A 23 9.96 7.69 11.54
CA GLU A 23 11.23 8.38 11.30
C GLU A 23 11.05 9.87 10.91
N GLY A 24 9.80 10.33 10.77
CA GLY A 24 9.48 11.73 10.47
C GLY A 24 9.93 12.22 9.09
N TRP A 25 10.12 11.32 8.13
CA TRP A 25 10.59 11.73 6.79
C TRP A 25 9.56 12.61 6.08
N PRO A 26 10.01 13.65 5.35
CA PRO A 26 9.14 14.39 4.44
C PRO A 26 8.53 13.47 3.37
N LEU A 27 7.25 13.69 3.05
CA LEU A 27 6.50 12.88 2.07
C LEU A 27 7.19 12.79 0.70
N ARG A 28 7.83 13.89 0.24
CA ARG A 28 8.54 13.91 -1.05
C ARG A 28 9.76 12.98 -1.02
N ARG A 29 10.56 13.04 0.04
CA ARG A 29 11.73 12.17 0.23
C ARG A 29 11.35 10.69 0.28
N ALA A 30 10.29 10.36 1.03
CA ALA A 30 9.78 8.99 1.07
C ALA A 30 9.25 8.57 -0.31
N ALA A 31 8.46 9.40 -0.97
CA ALA A 31 7.93 9.11 -2.30
C ALA A 31 9.03 8.82 -3.34
N GLU A 32 10.10 9.62 -3.35
CA GLU A 32 11.27 9.42 -4.22
C GLU A 32 11.98 8.11 -3.90
N ARG A 33 12.24 7.81 -2.61
CA ARG A 33 12.95 6.60 -2.19
C ARG A 33 12.22 5.31 -2.59
N PHE A 34 10.89 5.35 -2.57
CA PHE A 34 10.01 4.22 -2.86
C PHE A 34 9.41 4.29 -4.26
N GLN A 35 9.81 5.26 -5.11
CA GLN A 35 9.36 5.36 -6.50
C GLN A 35 7.81 5.41 -6.63
N VAL A 36 7.17 6.19 -5.76
CA VAL A 36 5.72 6.45 -5.78
C VAL A 36 5.44 7.95 -5.81
N SER A 37 4.19 8.33 -6.05
CA SER A 37 3.80 9.74 -5.94
C SER A 37 3.75 10.20 -4.46
N PRO A 38 3.98 11.49 -4.16
CA PRO A 38 3.78 12.04 -2.82
C PRO A 38 2.34 11.88 -2.29
N THR A 39 1.35 11.87 -3.17
CA THR A 39 -0.06 11.59 -2.84
C THR A 39 -0.25 10.14 -2.38
N THR A 40 0.42 9.18 -3.02
CA THR A 40 0.43 7.77 -2.62
C THR A 40 1.11 7.61 -1.28
N ALA A 41 2.26 8.26 -1.07
CA ALA A 41 2.96 8.25 0.21
C ALA A 41 2.09 8.80 1.35
N ARG A 42 1.37 9.91 1.11
CA ARG A 42 0.42 10.49 2.07
C ARG A 42 -0.68 9.51 2.45
N ARG A 43 -1.27 8.83 1.46
CA ARG A 43 -2.34 7.86 1.68
C ARG A 43 -1.88 6.70 2.56
N TRP A 44 -0.70 6.14 2.28
CA TRP A 44 -0.16 5.04 3.08
C TRP A 44 0.21 5.47 4.50
N ALA A 45 0.82 6.66 4.66
CA ALA A 45 1.10 7.20 5.98
C ALA A 45 -0.18 7.47 6.79
N GLY A 46 -1.24 7.98 6.17
CA GLY A 46 -2.55 8.14 6.81
C GLY A 46 -3.14 6.80 7.27
N ARG A 47 -3.19 5.83 6.36
CA ARG A 47 -3.69 4.48 6.67
C ARG A 47 -2.90 3.80 7.80
N TYR A 48 -1.59 3.97 7.85
CA TYR A 48 -0.75 3.41 8.91
C TYR A 48 -1.04 4.07 10.27
N ARG A 49 -1.33 5.38 10.32
CA ARG A 49 -1.75 6.03 11.57
C ARG A 49 -3.09 5.51 12.09
N GLU A 50 -4.00 5.13 11.18
CA GLU A 50 -5.35 4.66 11.54
C GLU A 50 -5.39 3.17 11.92
N LEU A 51 -4.69 2.33 11.15
CA LEU A 51 -4.83 0.87 11.21
C LEU A 51 -3.53 0.16 11.62
N GLY A 52 -2.43 0.90 11.79
CA GLY A 52 -1.11 0.32 12.03
C GLY A 52 -0.65 -0.60 10.89
N GLU A 53 0.09 -1.64 11.26
CA GLU A 53 0.64 -2.63 10.32
C GLU A 53 -0.46 -3.41 9.59
N ALA A 54 -1.58 -3.68 10.27
CA ALA A 54 -2.71 -4.42 9.71
C ALA A 54 -3.32 -3.73 8.47
N GLY A 55 -3.19 -2.40 8.36
CA GLY A 55 -3.65 -1.64 7.19
C GLY A 55 -2.75 -1.74 5.95
N MET A 56 -1.58 -2.35 6.05
CA MET A 56 -0.63 -2.45 4.93
C MET A 56 -0.82 -3.71 4.09
N ALA A 57 -1.55 -4.68 4.62
CA ALA A 57 -1.93 -5.91 3.92
C ALA A 57 -2.68 -5.61 2.62
N ASP A 58 -2.47 -6.44 1.60
CA ASP A 58 -3.22 -6.34 0.35
C ASP A 58 -4.67 -6.74 0.60
N HIS A 59 -5.57 -5.75 0.56
CA HIS A 59 -6.98 -6.02 0.43
C HIS A 59 -7.28 -6.41 -1.01
N SER A 60 -8.06 -7.48 -1.20
CA SER A 60 -8.49 -7.88 -2.52
C SER A 60 -9.19 -6.70 -3.21
N CYS A 61 -8.70 -6.29 -4.38
CA CYS A 61 -9.40 -5.33 -5.23
C CYS A 61 -10.71 -5.92 -5.80
N ARG A 62 -11.00 -7.20 -5.53
CA ARG A 62 -12.22 -7.85 -6.00
C ARG A 62 -13.44 -7.21 -5.31
N PRO A 63 -14.46 -6.82 -6.09
CA PRO A 63 -15.70 -6.34 -5.51
C PRO A 63 -16.35 -7.45 -4.68
N ARG A 64 -16.90 -7.10 -3.52
CA ARG A 64 -17.65 -8.04 -2.66
C ARG A 64 -18.86 -8.66 -3.36
N ARG A 65 -19.44 -7.94 -4.33
CA ARG A 65 -20.56 -8.41 -5.15
C ARG A 65 -20.28 -8.08 -6.62
N SER A 66 -20.35 -9.09 -7.47
CA SER A 66 -20.29 -8.94 -8.93
C SER A 66 -21.57 -9.54 -9.52
N PRO A 67 -22.63 -8.74 -9.76
CA PRO A 67 -23.91 -9.22 -10.27
C PRO A 67 -23.82 -9.88 -11.65
N ARG A 68 -22.79 -9.55 -12.43
CA ARG A 68 -22.52 -10.07 -13.77
C ARG A 68 -21.34 -11.05 -13.79
N ARG A 69 -21.12 -11.79 -12.69
CA ARG A 69 -20.02 -12.77 -12.61
C ARG A 69 -20.26 -13.85 -13.66
N THR A 70 -19.38 -13.96 -14.64
CA THR A 70 -19.43 -15.02 -15.64
C THR A 70 -19.18 -16.38 -14.98
N PRO A 71 -19.83 -17.46 -15.44
CA PRO A 71 -19.61 -18.79 -14.92
C PRO A 71 -18.16 -19.22 -15.17
N THR A 72 -17.55 -19.88 -14.18
CA THR A 72 -16.21 -20.44 -14.29
C THR A 72 -16.24 -21.56 -15.33
N ARG A 73 -15.47 -21.43 -16.43
CA ARG A 73 -15.27 -22.54 -17.37
C ARG A 73 -14.58 -23.69 -16.65
N THR A 74 -15.21 -24.86 -16.64
CA THR A 74 -14.58 -26.14 -16.26
C THR A 74 -13.83 -26.68 -17.46
#